data_AF-X1JB85-F1
#
_entry.id   AF-X1JB85-F1
#
_cell.length_a   1.000
_cell.length_b   1.000
_cell.length_c   1.000
_cell.angle_alpha   90.00
_cell.angle_beta   90.00
_cell.angle_gamma   90.00
#
_symmetry.space_group_name_H-M   'P 1'
#
loop_
_entity.id
_entity.type
_entity.pdbx_description
1 polymer ?
#
loop_
_entity_poly.entity_id
_entity_poly.type
_entity_poly.pdbx_seq_one_letter_code
_entity_poly.pdbx_strand_id
1 'polypeptide(L)'
;SWVSLLIIVPIARKLADFAFPPWPEALWKLAVIALACNVVAVALDPVHFILSLVAGAVVFFTLMVKWFEIDFFGAIMIVIVSWVVRAALNVALAGAIQAVLQG
;
A
#
# COMPACT_ATOMS: atom_id res chain seq x y z
N SER A 1 10.58 -22.83 5.88
CA SER A 1 12.01 -22.73 5.52
C SER A 1 12.69 -21.79 6.52
N TRP A 2 13.86 -22.11 7.05
CA TRP A 2 14.57 -21.27 8.04
C TRP A 2 14.88 -19.86 7.49
N VAL A 3 15.02 -19.77 6.16
CA VAL A 3 15.22 -18.52 5.41
C VAL A 3 14.01 -17.58 5.52
N SER A 4 12.78 -18.10 5.58
CA SER A 4 11.60 -17.23 5.74
C SER A 4 11.54 -16.61 7.13
N LEU A 5 12.03 -17.29 8.17
CA LEU A 5 12.12 -16.71 9.52
C LEU A 5 13.15 -15.56 9.59
N LEU A 6 14.27 -15.66 8.87
CA LEU A 6 15.28 -14.60 8.80
C LEU A 6 14.77 -13.33 8.11
N ILE A 7 13.75 -13.44 7.27
CA ILE A 7 13.11 -12.30 6.59
C ILE A 7 11.93 -11.79 7.42
N ILE A 8 11.10 -12.69 7.97
CA ILE A 8 9.89 -12.36 8.73
C ILE A 8 10.23 -11.66 10.05
N VAL A 9 11.27 -12.06 10.76
CA VAL A 9 11.64 -11.47 12.07
C VAL A 9 12.01 -9.98 11.98
N PRO A 10 12.90 -9.54 11.07
CA PRO A 10 13.18 -8.12 10.91
C PRO A 10 12.00 -7.33 10.35
N ILE A 11 11.16 -7.93 9.49
CA ILE A 11 9.91 -7.30 9.03
C ILE A 11 8.93 -7.11 10.19
N ALA A 12 8.75 -8.12 11.04
CA ALA A 12 7.89 -8.06 12.22
C ALA A 12 8.40 -7.05 13.26
N ARG A 13 9.72 -6.96 13.46
CA ARG A 13 10.33 -5.91 14.30
C ARG A 13 10.09 -4.52 13.72
N LYS A 14 10.33 -4.33 12.41
CA LYS A 14 10.04 -3.07 11.75
C LYS A 14 8.56 -2.69 11.87
N LEU A 15 7.64 -3.64 11.65
CA LEU A 15 6.20 -3.42 11.81
C LEU A 15 5.77 -3.17 13.27
N ALA A 16 6.50 -3.71 14.25
CA ALA A 16 6.27 -3.44 15.67
C ALA A 16 6.82 -2.07 16.11
N ASP A 17 7.92 -1.62 15.50
CA ASP A 17 8.48 -0.27 15.68
C ASP A 17 7.72 0.80 14.88
N PHE A 18 6.81 0.38 14.00
CA PHE A 18 5.87 1.26 13.33
C PHE A 18 4.87 1.78 14.35
N ALA A 19 5.25 2.86 15.03
CA ALA A 19 4.33 3.71 15.76
C ALA A 19 3.35 4.32 14.74
N PHE A 20 2.31 3.55 14.40
CA PHE A 20 1.27 4.04 13.51
C PHE A 20 0.67 5.30 14.15
N PRO A 21 0.66 6.45 13.44
CA PRO A 21 0.03 7.63 13.98
C PRO A 21 -1.44 7.34 14.31
N PRO A 22 -2.07 8.13 15.19
CA PRO A 22 -3.48 7.96 15.54
C PRO A 22 -4.33 7.76 14.29
N TRP A 23 -5.20 6.76 14.30
CA TRP A 23 -5.97 6.33 13.12
C TRP A 23 -6.64 7.49 12.34
N PRO A 24 -7.23 8.52 12.97
CA PRO A 24 -7.78 9.67 12.25
C PRO A 24 -6.72 10.48 11.47
N GLU A 25 -5.54 10.67 12.05
CA GLU A 25 -4.44 11.39 11.43
C GLU A 25 -3.84 10.57 10.28
N ALA A 26 -3.70 9.26 10.47
CA ALA A 26 -3.25 8.35 9.42
C ALA A 26 -4.19 8.37 8.20
N LEU A 27 -5.52 8.32 8.42
CA LEU A 27 -6.52 8.37 7.36
C LEU A 27 -6.46 9.69 6.58
N TRP A 28 -6.34 10.83 7.27
CA TRP A 28 -6.22 12.13 6.61
C TRP A 28 -4.96 12.19 5.73
N LYS A 29 -3.82 11.78 6.26
CA LYS A 29 -2.55 11.75 5.53
C LYS A 29 -2.61 10.83 4.30
N LEU A 30 -3.22 9.65 4.43
CA LEU A 30 -3.44 8.74 3.31
C LEU A 30 -4.40 9.31 2.25
N ALA A 31 -5.44 10.03 2.67
CA ALA A 31 -6.36 10.69 1.75
C ALA A 31 -5.66 11.76 0.91
N VAL A 32 -4.77 12.56 1.53
CA VAL A 32 -3.94 13.56 0.83
C VAL A 32 -3.01 12.87 -0.17
N ILE A 33 -2.35 11.77 0.22
CA ILE A 33 -1.49 11.00 -0.68
C ILE A 33 -2.28 10.45 -1.87
N ALA A 34 -3.47 9.90 -1.63
CA ALA A 34 -4.33 9.40 -2.69
C ALA A 34 -4.77 10.52 -3.66
N LEU A 35 -5.09 11.71 -3.14
CA LEU A 35 -5.46 12.86 -3.95
C LEU A 35 -4.27 13.34 -4.79
N ALA A 36 -3.08 13.45 -4.21
CA ALA A 36 -1.87 13.83 -4.93
C ALA A 36 -1.54 12.84 -6.07
N CYS A 37 -1.64 11.53 -5.82
CA CYS A 37 -1.44 10.52 -6.84
C CYS A 37 -2.48 10.61 -7.97
N ASN A 38 -3.75 10.89 -7.64
CA ASN A 38 -4.79 11.08 -8.65
C ASN A 38 -4.57 12.33 -9.49
N VAL A 39 -4.12 13.44 -8.90
CA VAL A 39 -3.78 14.66 -9.66
C VAL A 39 -2.65 14.39 -10.64
N VAL A 40 -1.61 13.68 -10.21
CA VAL A 40 -0.49 13.27 -11.07
C VAL A 40 -0.98 12.37 -12.20
N ALA A 41 -1.87 11.42 -11.89
CA ALA A 41 -2.48 10.55 -12.89
C ALA A 41 -3.26 11.37 -13.92
N VAL A 42 -4.21 12.21 -13.51
CA VAL A 42 -5.02 13.03 -14.42
C VAL A 42 -4.15 13.95 -15.29
N ALA A 43 -3.05 14.48 -14.75
CA ALA A 43 -2.16 15.38 -15.48
C ALA A 43 -1.28 14.67 -16.52
N LEU A 44 -0.80 13.45 -16.22
CA LEU A 44 0.23 12.78 -17.02
C LEU A 44 -0.27 11.58 -17.82
N ASP A 45 -1.39 10.97 -17.44
CA ASP A 45 -2.01 9.85 -18.14
C ASP A 45 -2.38 10.16 -19.61
N PRO A 46 -2.87 11.36 -19.99
CA PRO A 46 -3.12 11.67 -21.40
C PRO A 46 -1.85 11.84 -22.24
N VAL A 47 -0.67 11.96 -21.61
CA VAL A 47 0.61 12.14 -22.30
C VAL A 47 1.36 10.82 -22.42
N HIS A 48 1.58 10.13 -21.29
CA HIS A 48 2.25 8.85 -21.25
C HIS A 48 1.91 8.08 -19.95
N PHE A 49 1.24 6.95 -20.11
CA PHE A 49 0.87 6.05 -19.00
C PHE A 49 2.07 5.64 -18.12
N ILE A 50 3.21 5.26 -18.73
CA ILE A 50 4.41 4.83 -17.98
C ILE A 50 4.96 5.98 -17.14
N LEU A 51 4.95 7.20 -17.67
CA LEU A 51 5.43 8.39 -16.96
C LEU A 51 4.53 8.74 -15.78
N SER A 52 3.20 8.65 -15.99
CA SER A 52 2.19 8.80 -14.94
C SER A 52 2.40 7.81 -13.80
N LEU A 53 2.65 6.54 -14.13
CA LEU A 53 2.90 5.48 -13.15
C LEU A 53 4.17 5.76 -12.32
N VAL A 54 5.27 6.12 -12.97
CA VAL A 54 6.54 6.41 -12.29
C VAL A 54 6.44 7.67 -11.43
N ALA A 55 5.86 8.74 -11.96
CA ALA A 55 5.67 9.99 -11.22
C ALA A 55 4.74 9.79 -10.01
N GLY A 56 3.64 9.06 -10.18
CA GLY A 56 2.72 8.72 -9.10
C GLY A 56 3.40 7.89 -8.01
N ALA A 57 4.21 6.90 -8.38
CA ALA A 57 4.99 6.11 -7.44
C ALA A 57 6.00 6.98 -6.65
N VAL A 58 6.72 7.88 -7.33
CA VAL A 58 7.67 8.80 -6.68
C VAL A 58 6.97 9.70 -5.67
N VAL A 59 5.82 10.27 -6.03
CA VAL A 59 5.02 11.12 -5.12
C VAL A 59 4.53 10.32 -3.92
N PHE A 60 4.01 9.12 -4.15
CA PHE A 60 3.56 8.21 -3.09
C PHE A 60 4.67 7.87 -2.10
N PHE A 61 5.83 7.41 -2.59
CA PHE A 61 6.94 7.03 -1.73
C PHE A 61 7.55 8.22 -1.00
N THR A 62 7.67 9.38 -1.65
CA THR A 62 8.20 10.59 -1.03
C THR A 62 7.33 11.04 0.15
N LEU A 63 6.00 11.01 -0.02
CA LEU A 63 5.08 11.37 1.05
C LEU A 63 5.03 10.32 2.16
N MET A 64 5.09 9.03 1.84
CA MET A 64 5.17 7.96 2.84
C MET A 64 6.44 8.08 3.70
N VAL A 65 7.60 8.38 3.09
CA VAL A 65 8.86 8.57 3.82
C VAL A 65 8.83 9.84 4.67
N LYS A 66 8.35 10.97 4.13
CA LYS A 66 8.35 12.25 4.87
C LYS A 66 7.27 12.37 5.95
N TRP A 67 6.06 11.85 5.71
CA TRP A 67 4.90 12.11 6.59
C TRP A 67 4.67 11.04 7.63
N PHE A 68 5.11 9.82 7.35
CA PHE A 68 4.97 8.69 8.27
C PHE A 68 6.32 8.21 8.80
N GLU A 69 7.43 8.88 8.44
CA GLU A 69 8.80 8.49 8.81
C GLU A 69 9.12 7.03 8.47
N ILE A 70 8.44 6.53 7.44
CA ILE A 70 8.55 5.14 7.01
C ILE A 70 9.81 5.03 6.17
N ASP A 71 10.70 4.11 6.53
CA ASP A 71 11.80 3.73 5.65
C ASP A 71 11.26 3.31 4.29
N PHE A 72 11.92 3.72 3.20
CA PHE A 72 11.49 3.41 1.83
C PHE A 72 11.19 1.90 1.62
N PHE A 73 12.01 1.02 2.21
CA PHE A 73 11.77 -0.42 2.21
C PHE A 73 10.49 -0.82 2.97
N GLY A 74 10.19 -0.17 4.09
CA GLY A 74 8.93 -0.36 4.81
C GLY A 74 7.71 0.06 3.97
N ALA A 75 7.81 1.18 3.24
CA ALA A 75 6.75 1.63 2.35
C ALA A 75 6.49 0.62 1.21
N ILE A 76 7.55 0.06 0.62
CA ILE A 76 7.43 -1.01 -0.39
C ILE A 76 6.74 -2.25 0.20
N MET A 77 7.15 -2.68 1.40
CA MET A 77 6.56 -3.84 2.06
C MET A 77 5.07 -3.64 2.36
N ILE A 78 4.66 -2.44 2.80
CA ILE A 78 3.25 -2.09 3.00
C ILE A 78 2.46 -2.21 1.69
N VAL A 79 3.01 -1.74 0.58
CA VAL A 79 2.35 -1.85 -0.73
C VAL A 79 2.18 -3.34 -1.11
N ILE A 80 3.22 -4.15 -0.97
CA ILE A 80 3.16 -5.59 -1.27
C ILE A 80 2.13 -6.29 -0.39
N VAL A 81 2.16 -6.04 0.93
CA VAL A 81 1.20 -6.61 1.88
C VAL A 81 -0.22 -6.16 1.52
N SER A 82 -0.43 -4.89 1.17
CA SER A 82 -1.75 -4.38 0.76
C SER A 82 -2.27 -5.10 -0.50
N TRP A 83 -1.40 -5.40 -1.47
CA TRP A 83 -1.76 -6.16 -2.66
C TRP A 83 -2.12 -7.60 -2.33
N VAL A 84 -1.33 -8.27 -1.48
CA VAL A 84 -1.61 -9.64 -1.03
C VAL A 84 -2.94 -9.71 -0.28
N VAL A 85 -3.17 -8.78 0.64
CA VAL A 85 -4.43 -8.69 1.40
C VAL A 85 -5.61 -8.44 0.48
N ARG A 86 -5.50 -7.51 -0.48
CA ARG A 86 -6.54 -7.27 -1.50
C ARG A 86 -6.84 -8.53 -2.33
N ALA A 87 -5.81 -9.24 -2.78
CA ALA A 87 -5.99 -10.47 -3.53
C ALA A 87 -6.69 -11.55 -2.69
N ALA A 88 -6.27 -11.73 -1.44
CA ALA A 88 -6.90 -12.67 -0.52
C ALA A 88 -8.37 -12.30 -0.24
N LEU A 89 -8.67 -11.02 -0.02
CA LEU A 89 -10.04 -10.54 0.18
C LEU A 89 -10.91 -10.78 -1.07
N ASN A 90 -10.40 -10.50 -2.26
CA ASN A 90 -11.15 -10.71 -3.50
C ASN A 90 -11.47 -12.19 -3.73
N VAL A 91 -10.54 -13.09 -3.43
CA VAL A 91 -10.76 -14.54 -3.51
C VAL A 91 -11.81 -14.99 -2.48
N ALA A 92 -11.69 -14.52 -1.24
CA ALA A 92 -12.66 -14.83 -0.19
C ALA A 92 -14.07 -14.31 -0.53
N LEU A 93 -14.15 -13.09 -1.07
CA LEU A 93 -15.41 -12.48 -1.49
C LEU A 93 -16.02 -13.22 -2.68
N ALA A 94 -15.21 -13.61 -3.66
CA ALA A 94 -15.67 -14.41 -4.80
C ALA A 94 -16.22 -15.78 -4.34
N GLY A 95 -15.55 -16.43 -3.39
CA GLY A 95 -16.02 -17.67 -2.78
C GLY A 95 -17.33 -17.49 -2.00
N ALA A 96 -17.46 -16.41 -1.24
CA ALA A 96 -18.69 -16.08 -0.52
C ALA A 96 -19.87 -15.78 -1.47
N ILE A 97 -19.62 -15.04 -2.55
CA ILE A 97 -20.63 -14.74 -3.57
C ILE A 97 -21.09 -16.02 -4.29
N GLN A 98 -20.18 -16.93 -4.62
CA GLN A 98 -20.55 -18.23 -5.20
C GLN A 98 -21.39 -19.08 -4.24
N ALA A 99 -21.06 -19.08 -2.94
CA ALA A 99 -21.84 -19.79 -1.94
C ALA A 99 -23.27 -19.23 -1.76
N VAL A 100 -23.44 -17.91 -1.89
CA VAL A 100 -24.75 -17.25 -1.83
C VAL A 100 -25.57 -17.47 -3.11
N LEU A 101 -24.94 -17.58 -4.28
CA LEU A 101 -25.63 -17.79 -5.56
C LEU A 101 -26.03 -19.26 -5.81
N GLN A 102 -25.44 -20.21 -5.09
CA GLN A 102 -25.73 -21.66 -5.22
C GLN A 102 -26.61 -22.22 -4.10
N GLY A 103 -26.94 -21.42 -3.08
CA GLY A 103 -27.90 -21.75 -2.02
C GLY A 103 -29.26 -21.11 -2.27
#